data_AF-A0A9W7L576-F1
#
_entry.id   AF-A0A9W7L576-F1
#
_cell.length_a   1.000
_cell.length_b   1.000
_cell.length_c   1.000
_cell.angle_alpha   90.00
_cell.angle_beta   90.00
_cell.angle_gamma   90.00
#
_symmetry.space_group_name_H-M   'P 1'
#
loop_
_entity.id
_entity.type
_entity.pdbx_description
1 polymer ?
#
loop_
_entity_poly.entity_id
_entity_poly.type
_entity_poly.pdbx_seq_one_letter_code
_entity_poly.pdbx_strand_id
1 'polypeptide(L)'
;MNPCATFRIPLTSFKRNFSGLAASRSSTYSLIVSSAEGMRSLGSEICYVNLNAVGKGLPLNVMLKGDVGAGKTTFSRGFVKEWSGDDDVEVTSPTYLIDVTYERGDGVDGKSDESTLHHMDLYRLKEGDDLGVR
;
A
#
# COMPACT_ATOMS: atom_id res chain seq x y z
N MET A 1 23.94 3.29 -3.30
CA MET A 1 23.04 3.64 -2.18
C MET A 1 22.14 2.46 -1.94
N ASN A 2 22.11 1.93 -0.72
CA ASN A 2 21.18 0.84 -0.38
C ASN A 2 19.77 1.46 -0.26
N PRO A 3 18.72 0.90 -0.88
CA PRO A 3 17.38 1.44 -0.77
C PRO A 3 16.90 1.25 0.68
N CYS A 4 16.90 2.35 1.45
CA CYS A 4 16.35 2.39 2.78
C CYS A 4 15.00 3.11 2.70
N ALA A 5 13.90 2.36 2.77
CA ALA A 5 12.55 2.91 2.88
C ALA A 5 12.06 2.69 4.32
N THR A 6 11.63 3.76 4.97
CA THR A 6 10.97 3.67 6.27
C THR A 6 9.47 3.61 6.05
N PHE A 7 8.86 2.49 6.43
CA PHE A 7 7.43 2.28 6.32
C PHE A 7 6.75 2.61 7.63
N ARG A 8 5.65 3.37 7.57
CA ARG A 8 4.74 3.51 8.70
C ARG A 8 3.40 2.93 8.27
N ILE A 9 3.19 1.66 8.59
CA ILE A 9 1.97 0.94 8.27
C ILE A 9 1.14 0.88 9.55
N PRO A 10 -0.06 1.49 9.58
CA PRO A 10 -1.00 1.24 10.65
C PRO A 10 -1.52 -0.20 10.50
N LEU A 11 -0.81 -1.17 11.07
CA LEU A 11 -1.28 -2.56 11.10
C LEU A 11 -2.44 -2.66 12.08
N THR A 12 -3.67 -2.69 11.56
CA THR A 12 -4.88 -2.90 12.35
C THR A 12 -5.11 -4.37 12.72
N SER A 13 -4.31 -5.32 12.22
CA SER A 13 -4.50 -6.75 12.51
C SER A 13 -3.19 -7.55 12.61
N PHE A 14 -2.39 -7.29 13.63
CA PHE A 14 -1.55 -8.33 14.23
C PHE A 14 -2.17 -8.74 15.57
N LYS A 15 -3.20 -9.60 15.53
CA LYS A 15 -3.87 -10.10 16.74
C LYS A 15 -2.93 -11.05 17.51
N ARG A 16 -2.25 -10.55 18.54
CA ARG A 16 -1.99 -11.35 19.75
C ARG A 16 -3.11 -11.05 20.73
N ASN A 17 -3.79 -12.11 21.16
CA ASN A 17 -4.92 -12.12 22.09
C ASN A 17 -4.74 -11.16 23.27
N PHE A 18 -5.41 -10.02 23.24
CA PHE A 18 -5.77 -9.27 24.45
C PHE A 18 -7.20 -8.75 24.26
N SER A 19 -8.11 -9.36 25.02
CA SER A 19 -9.49 -8.93 25.19
C SER A 19 -9.53 -7.53 25.81
N GLY A 20 -10.20 -6.59 25.14
CA GLY A 20 -10.65 -5.33 25.72
C GLY A 20 -9.60 -4.24 25.84
N LEU A 21 -9.39 -3.46 24.78
CA LEU A 21 -9.16 -2.01 24.81
C LEU A 21 -9.01 -1.50 23.36
N ALA A 22 -9.78 -0.48 22.98
CA ALA A 22 -9.50 0.30 21.78
C ALA A 22 -8.21 1.08 22.03
N ALA A 23 -7.08 0.53 21.58
CA ALA A 23 -5.78 1.19 21.58
C ALA A 23 -5.11 0.90 20.24
N SER A 24 -5.04 1.94 19.40
CA SER A 24 -4.18 1.99 18.22
C SER A 24 -2.73 1.79 18.66
N ARG A 25 -2.25 0.54 18.64
CA ARG A 25 -0.82 0.24 18.85
C ARG A 25 -0.09 0.57 17.54
N SER A 26 0.48 1.77 17.46
CA SER A 26 1.46 2.12 16.44
C SER A 26 2.74 1.33 16.68
N SER A 27 2.85 0.13 16.12
CA SER A 27 4.11 -0.63 16.08
C SER A 27 4.98 -0.11 14.95
N THR A 28 6.18 0.37 15.27
CA THR A 28 7.18 0.75 14.27
C THR A 28 8.14 -0.42 14.05
N TYR A 29 8.35 -0.78 12.79
CA TYR A 29 9.32 -1.81 12.39
C TYR A 29 10.40 -1.17 11.52
N SER A 30 11.65 -1.58 11.74
CA SER A 30 12.78 -1.21 10.89
C SER A 30 13.24 -2.44 10.14
N LEU A 31 13.19 -2.38 8.81
CA LEU A 31 13.56 -3.46 7.91
C LEU A 31 14.62 -2.93 6.94
N ILE A 32 15.62 -3.75 6.63
CA ILE A 32 16.58 -3.45 5.56
C ILE A 32 16.19 -4.31 4.37
N VAL A 33 15.85 -3.65 3.26
CA VAL A 33 15.51 -4.32 2.00
C VAL A 33 16.66 -4.09 1.04
N SER A 34 17.34 -5.16 0.64
CA SER A 34 18.59 -5.08 -0.12
C SER A 34 18.39 -5.15 -1.64
N SER A 35 17.18 -5.41 -2.14
CA SER A 35 16.90 -5.56 -3.57
C SER A 35 15.55 -4.98 -3.97
N ALA A 36 15.42 -4.65 -5.26
CA ALA A 36 14.15 -4.23 -5.84
C ALA A 36 13.09 -5.33 -5.78
N GLU A 37 13.50 -6.59 -5.96
CA GLU A 37 12.62 -7.75 -5.81
C GLU A 37 12.10 -7.87 -4.38
N GLY A 38 12.97 -7.77 -3.38
CA GLY A 38 12.56 -7.80 -1.97
C GLY A 38 11.62 -6.64 -1.61
N MET A 39 11.80 -5.47 -2.23
CA MET A 39 10.89 -4.33 -2.06
C MET A 39 9.51 -4.60 -2.67
N ARG A 40 9.47 -5.25 -3.84
CA ARG A 40 8.23 -5.68 -4.47
C ARG A 40 7.53 -6.76 -3.61
N SER A 41 8.25 -7.78 -3.16
CA SER A 41 7.71 -8.82 -2.28
C SER A 41 7.16 -8.22 -0.98
N LEU A 42 7.86 -7.24 -0.38
CA LEU A 42 7.35 -6.55 0.80
C LEU A 42 5.99 -5.88 0.55
N GLY A 43 5.82 -5.22 -0.60
CA GLY A 43 4.55 -4.62 -1.00
C GLY A 43 3.42 -5.64 -1.16
N SER A 44 3.68 -6.76 -1.83
CA SER A 44 2.71 -7.86 -1.99
C SER A 44 2.34 -8.48 -0.64
N GLU A 45 3.31 -8.82 0.20
CA GLU A 45 3.06 -9.40 1.53
C GLU A 45 2.20 -8.48 2.41
N ILE A 46 2.46 -7.17 2.40
CA ILE A 46 1.66 -6.21 3.17
C ILE A 46 0.23 -6.12 2.63
N CYS A 47 0.04 -6.18 1.30
CA CYS A 47 -1.30 -6.28 0.73
C CYS A 47 -1.99 -7.56 1.20
N TYR A 48 -1.36 -8.71 0.97
CA TYR A 48 -1.88 -10.04 1.27
C TYR A 48 -2.38 -10.17 2.72
N VAL A 49 -1.55 -9.80 3.70
CA VAL A 49 -1.93 -9.92 5.12
C VAL A 49 -3.10 -9.02 5.53
N ASN A 50 -3.40 -7.97 4.74
CA ASN A 50 -4.48 -7.04 5.02
C ASN A 50 -5.74 -7.25 4.16
N LEU A 51 -5.71 -8.10 3.12
CA LEU A 51 -6.87 -8.39 2.26
C LEU A 51 -8.13 -8.77 3.06
N ASN A 52 -7.96 -9.59 4.11
CA ASN A 52 -9.05 -9.99 4.99
C ASN A 52 -9.71 -8.84 5.75
N ALA A 53 -8.96 -7.80 6.10
CA ALA A 53 -9.51 -6.61 6.76
C ALA A 53 -10.24 -5.74 5.73
N VAL A 54 -9.65 -5.57 4.55
CA VAL A 54 -10.25 -4.80 3.45
C VAL A 54 -11.55 -5.44 2.96
N GLY A 55 -11.59 -6.76 2.79
CA GLY A 55 -12.81 -7.53 2.47
C GLY A 55 -13.84 -7.61 3.61
N LYS A 56 -13.64 -6.85 4.70
CA LYS A 56 -14.65 -6.56 5.73
C LYS A 56 -15.09 -5.09 5.71
N GLY A 57 -14.71 -4.33 4.67
CA GLY A 57 -15.00 -2.91 4.51
C GLY A 57 -14.12 -1.99 5.36
N LEU A 58 -13.00 -2.48 5.91
CA LEU A 58 -12.08 -1.61 6.66
C LEU A 58 -11.08 -0.96 5.71
N PRO A 59 -10.99 0.39 5.67
CA PRO A 59 -10.03 1.07 4.81
C PRO A 59 -8.59 0.83 5.29
N LEU A 60 -7.68 0.66 4.33
CA LEU A 60 -6.24 0.55 4.57
C LEU A 60 -5.53 1.73 3.90
N ASN A 61 -4.83 2.52 4.72
CA ASN A 61 -4.01 3.63 4.23
C ASN A 61 -2.53 3.30 4.44
N VAL A 62 -1.75 3.25 3.36
CA VAL A 62 -0.31 3.02 3.39
C VAL A 62 0.41 4.28 2.93
N MET A 63 1.17 4.90 3.84
CA MET A 63 1.95 6.10 3.52
C MET A 63 3.42 5.72 3.28
N LEU A 64 3.90 6.01 2.07
CA LEU A 64 5.29 5.77 1.67
C LEU A 64 6.09 7.07 1.70
N LYS A 65 7.14 7.11 2.53
CA LYS A 65 8.05 8.26 2.62
C LYS A 65 9.47 7.83 2.27
N GLY A 66 10.14 8.65 1.47
CA GLY A 66 11.53 8.48 1.10
C GLY A 66 11.88 9.31 -0.12
N ASP A 67 13.17 9.45 -0.39
CA ASP A 67 13.68 10.23 -1.51
C ASP A 67 13.33 9.63 -2.88
N VAL A 68 13.61 10.38 -3.94
CA VAL A 68 13.56 9.86 -5.31
C VAL A 68 14.52 8.68 -5.41
N GLY A 69 14.04 7.55 -5.93
CA GLY A 69 14.82 6.30 -5.99
C GLY A 69 14.81 5.45 -4.71
N ALA A 70 14.12 5.85 -3.64
CA ALA A 70 14.04 5.04 -2.41
C ALA A 70 13.23 3.73 -2.54
N GLY A 71 12.59 3.48 -3.70
CA GLY A 71 11.84 2.26 -3.97
C GLY A 71 10.33 2.32 -3.74
N LYS A 72 9.76 3.52 -3.52
CA LYS A 72 8.30 3.71 -3.32
C LYS A 72 7.46 3.09 -4.43
N THR A 73 7.75 3.38 -5.70
CA THR A 73 7.05 2.80 -6.84
C THR A 73 7.26 1.28 -6.95
N THR A 74 8.44 0.78 -6.56
CA THR A 74 8.73 -0.66 -6.53
C THR A 74 7.87 -1.38 -5.48
N PHE A 75 7.67 -0.76 -4.31
CA PHE A 75 6.73 -1.23 -3.31
C PHE A 75 5.30 -1.24 -3.87
N SER A 76 4.85 -0.11 -4.45
CA SER A 76 3.49 0.01 -5.00
C SER A 76 3.20 -1.05 -6.07
N ARG A 77 4.19 -1.39 -6.92
CA ARG A 77 4.05 -2.47 -7.91
C ARG A 77 3.71 -3.81 -7.28
N GLY A 78 4.39 -4.17 -6.20
CA GLY A 78 4.10 -5.43 -5.50
C GLY A 78 2.72 -5.42 -4.87
N PHE A 79 2.38 -4.30 -4.23
CA PHE A 79 1.09 -4.12 -3.58
C PHE A 79 -0.07 -4.20 -4.57
N VAL A 80 0.01 -3.46 -5.69
CA VAL A 80 -1.06 -3.40 -6.70
C VAL A 80 -1.26 -4.73 -7.40
N LYS A 81 -0.17 -5.46 -7.72
CA LYS A 81 -0.27 -6.78 -8.36
C LYS A 81 -0.95 -7.81 -7.46
N GLU A 82 -0.63 -7.79 -6.17
CA GLU A 82 -1.33 -8.61 -5.18
C GLU A 82 -2.81 -8.22 -5.08
N TRP A 83 -3.09 -6.91 -5.10
CA TRP A 83 -4.45 -6.38 -5.02
C TRP A 83 -5.33 -6.75 -6.23
N SER A 84 -4.79 -6.62 -7.44
CA SER A 84 -5.51 -6.92 -8.67
C SER A 84 -5.53 -8.41 -9.01
N GLY A 85 -4.63 -9.20 -8.42
CA GLY A 85 -4.40 -10.59 -8.86
C GLY A 85 -3.91 -10.69 -10.31
N ASP A 86 -3.43 -9.59 -10.87
CA ASP A 86 -2.95 -9.49 -12.25
C ASP A 86 -1.46 -9.15 -12.25
N ASP A 87 -0.64 -10.14 -12.61
CA ASP A 87 0.81 -9.97 -12.66
C ASP A 87 1.28 -9.14 -13.86
N ASP A 88 0.44 -8.93 -14.86
CA ASP A 88 0.74 -8.15 -16.07
C ASP A 88 0.30 -6.69 -15.96
N VAL A 89 -0.45 -6.33 -14.90
CA VAL A 89 -0.89 -4.95 -14.67
C VAL A 89 0.30 -3.98 -14.66
N GLU A 90 0.19 -2.93 -15.48
CA GLU A 90 1.21 -1.90 -15.57
C GLU A 90 1.07 -0.94 -14.38
N VAL A 91 2.13 -0.81 -13.59
CA VAL A 91 2.15 0.07 -12.41
C VAL A 91 3.35 0.98 -12.51
N THR A 92 3.05 2.24 -12.84
CA THR A 92 4.00 3.35 -12.94
C THR A 92 3.74 4.35 -11.81
N SER A 93 4.64 5.32 -11.65
CA SER A 93 4.42 6.39 -10.66
C SER A 93 3.34 7.32 -11.20
N PRO A 94 2.23 7.57 -10.46
CA PRO A 94 1.12 8.41 -10.91
C PRO A 94 1.47 9.91 -10.81
N THR A 95 2.71 10.27 -11.09
CA THR A 95 3.27 11.59 -10.81
C THR A 95 2.53 12.71 -11.57
N TYR A 96 1.92 12.43 -12.72
CA TYR A 96 1.11 13.42 -13.46
C TYR A 96 -0.40 13.26 -13.29
N LEU A 97 -0.86 12.04 -12.96
CA LEU A 97 -2.29 11.75 -12.80
C LEU A 97 -2.77 12.01 -11.36
N ILE A 98 -1.84 12.17 -10.42
CA ILE A 98 -2.03 12.31 -8.97
C ILE A 98 -2.63 11.06 -8.33
N ASP A 99 -3.69 10.50 -8.92
CA ASP A 99 -4.35 9.26 -8.53
C ASP A 99 -4.49 8.32 -9.73
N VAL A 100 -4.20 7.04 -9.51
CA VAL A 100 -4.50 5.94 -10.44
C VAL A 100 -5.17 4.84 -9.64
N THR A 101 -6.34 4.42 -10.10
CA THR A 101 -7.14 3.40 -9.45
C THR A 101 -6.94 2.01 -10.05
N TYR A 102 -6.98 0.99 -9.20
CA TYR A 102 -6.90 -0.42 -9.60
C TYR A 102 -8.04 -1.20 -8.96
N GLU A 103 -8.77 -1.94 -9.78
CA GLU A 103 -9.83 -2.82 -9.32
C GLU A 103 -9.25 -4.08 -8.66
N ARG A 104 -10.01 -4.61 -7.71
CA ARG A 104 -9.68 -5.87 -7.06
C ARG A 104 -10.00 -7.05 -7.99
N GLY A 105 -9.10 -8.02 -8.09
CA GLY A 105 -9.33 -9.21 -8.89
C GLY A 105 -10.30 -10.19 -8.21
N ASP A 106 -11.16 -10.84 -9.01
CA ASP A 106 -12.17 -11.81 -8.56
C ASP A 106 -11.59 -13.04 -7.81
N GLY A 107 -10.28 -13.29 -7.94
CA GLY A 107 -9.59 -14.45 -7.38
C GLY A 107 -8.77 -14.21 -6.10
N VAL A 108 -8.68 -12.96 -5.62
CA VAL A 108 -7.71 -12.59 -4.57
C VAL A 108 -8.09 -13.12 -3.17
N ASP A 109 -9.38 -13.37 -2.92
CA ASP A 109 -9.88 -14.09 -1.73
C ASP A 109 -11.22 -14.82 -1.97
N GLY A 110 -11.57 -15.05 -3.25
CA GLY A 110 -12.82 -15.68 -3.65
C GLY A 110 -14.07 -14.83 -3.40
N LYS A 111 -13.90 -13.52 -3.18
CA LYS A 111 -14.99 -12.54 -3.05
C LYS A 111 -14.89 -11.50 -4.16
N SER A 112 -16.01 -11.29 -4.84
CA SER A 112 -16.23 -10.11 -5.67
C SER A 112 -16.58 -8.93 -4.76
N ASP A 113 -15.56 -8.25 -4.23
CA ASP A 113 -15.75 -6.98 -3.52
C ASP A 113 -15.47 -5.82 -4.49
N GLU A 114 -16.36 -4.83 -4.57
CA GLU A 114 -16.21 -3.57 -5.33
C GLU A 114 -15.15 -2.63 -4.70
N SER A 115 -14.12 -3.18 -4.08
CA SER A 115 -13.06 -2.39 -3.45
C SER A 115 -12.10 -1.88 -4.51
N THR A 116 -11.75 -0.60 -4.43
CA THR A 116 -10.78 0.05 -5.32
C THR A 116 -9.52 0.45 -4.55
N LEU A 117 -8.35 0.24 -5.14
CA LEU A 117 -7.08 0.74 -4.63
C LEU A 117 -6.75 2.07 -5.30
N HIS A 118 -6.50 3.11 -4.50
CA HIS A 118 -6.02 4.41 -4.96
C HIS A 118 -4.50 4.52 -4.79
N HIS A 119 -3.76 4.61 -5.88
CA HIS A 119 -2.31 4.85 -5.86
C HIS A 119 -2.06 6.33 -6.10
N MET A 120 -1.64 7.02 -5.04
CA MET A 120 -1.40 8.47 -5.09
C MET A 120 0.08 8.84 -4.98
N ASP A 121 0.54 9.77 -5.81
CA ASP A 121 1.89 10.35 -5.76
C ASP A 121 1.79 11.87 -5.60
N LEU A 122 1.96 12.31 -4.35
CA LEU A 122 1.80 13.71 -3.96
C LEU A 122 3.05 14.56 -4.22
N TYR A 123 4.09 14.02 -4.86
CA TYR A 123 5.35 14.74 -5.08
C TYR A 123 5.20 16.07 -5.84
N ARG A 124 4.15 16.18 -6.68
CA ARG A 124 3.90 17.38 -7.49
C ARG A 124 2.85 18.34 -6.94
N LEU A 125 2.16 17.98 -5.85
CA LEU A 125 1.23 18.90 -5.22
C LEU A 125 2.04 19.98 -4.50
N LYS A 126 1.87 21.23 -4.94
CA LYS A 126 2.41 22.38 -4.20
C LYS A 126 1.51 22.62 -2.99
N GLU A 127 2.08 23.22 -1.94
CA GLU A 127 1.27 23.73 -0.83
C GLU A 127 0.20 24.67 -1.39
N GLY A 128 -1.08 24.31 -1.22
CA GLY A 128 -2.23 25.09 -1.67
C GLY A 128 -2.90 24.65 -2.97
N ASP A 129 -2.45 23.58 -3.63
CA ASP A 129 -3.20 23.01 -4.76
C ASP A 129 -4.44 22.25 -4.26
N ASP A 130 -5.61 22.67 -4.75
CA ASP A 130 -6.93 22.12 -4.43
C ASP A 130 -7.04 20.72 -5.04
N LEU A 131 -7.05 19.68 -4.20
CA LEU A 131 -7.47 18.35 -4.61
C LEU A 131 -8.97 18.46 -4.88
N GLY A 132 -9.33 18.73 -6.14
CA GLY A 132 -10.71 18.97 -6.61
C GLY A 132 -11.65 17.77 -6.46
N VAL A 133 -11.69 17.16 -5.27
CA VAL A 133 -12.69 16.20 -4.81
C VAL A 133 -13.89 17.04 -4.39
N ARG A 134 -14.79 17.27 -5.34
CA ARG A 134 -16.13 17.80 -5.09
C ARG A 134 -17.11 16.68 -4.80
#